data_AF-A0A354P7L5-F1
#
_entry.id   AF-A0A354P7L5-F1
#
_cell.length_a   1.000
_cell.length_b   1.000
_cell.length_c   1.000
_cell.angle_alpha   90.00
_cell.angle_beta   90.00
_cell.angle_gamma   90.00
#
_symmetry.space_group_name_H-M   'P 1'
#
loop_
_entity.id
_entity.type
_entity.pdbx_description
1 polymer ?
#
loop_
_entity_poly.entity_id
_entity_poly.type
_entity_poly.pdbx_seq_one_letter_code
_entity_poly.pdbx_strand_id
1 'polypeptide(L)'
;MPNLCHVTKRTPFYLYQQTINSRSRSNMQAFPIGSIVRRRLDGFIGFAGWHWGVYVGDNRVVHFNGLAKKERSAFIQIDSVEGFGAGHDVLLHRRPNDLRHGIATAQKARELQSIAENGFNGTYHFLIRNCQDFCRHCVET
;
A
#
# COMPACT_ATOMS: atom_id res chain seq x y z
N MET A 1 -22.53 10.23 -37.19
CA MET A 1 -21.50 9.17 -37.21
C MET A 1 -20.31 9.64 -36.39
N PRO A 2 -19.93 8.98 -35.28
CA PRO A 2 -18.76 9.36 -34.50
C PRO A 2 -17.57 8.44 -34.82
N ASN A 3 -16.37 9.01 -35.00
CA ASN A 3 -15.10 8.45 -34.52
C ASN A 3 -13.89 9.29 -34.97
N LEU A 4 -13.00 9.59 -34.01
CA LEU A 4 -11.53 9.74 -34.06
C LEU A 4 -11.14 10.60 -32.82
N CYS A 5 -10.80 9.97 -31.69
CA CYS A 5 -9.48 9.47 -31.28
C CYS A 5 -8.50 10.54 -30.77
N HIS A 6 -8.22 10.44 -29.46
CA HIS A 6 -6.98 10.71 -28.70
C HIS A 6 -6.22 12.05 -28.85
N VAL A 7 -5.96 12.72 -27.71
CA VAL A 7 -4.67 12.63 -26.98
C VAL A 7 -4.69 13.54 -25.74
N THR A 8 -4.51 12.88 -24.59
CA THR A 8 -3.89 13.28 -23.31
C THR A 8 -3.90 14.75 -22.85
N LYS A 9 -4.51 14.99 -21.69
CA LYS A 9 -3.99 15.96 -20.73
C LYS A 9 -3.72 15.24 -19.40
N ARG A 10 -2.44 15.00 -19.12
CA ARG A 10 -1.93 14.57 -17.82
C ARG A 10 -2.48 15.53 -16.77
N THR A 11 -3.38 15.05 -15.91
CA THR A 11 -3.95 15.84 -14.82
C THR A 11 -2.93 15.86 -13.66
N PRO A 12 -2.61 17.02 -13.07
CA PRO A 12 -1.57 17.09 -12.05
C PRO A 12 -1.99 16.39 -10.76
N PHE A 13 -1.01 15.69 -10.20
CA PHE A 13 -0.97 15.11 -8.86
C PHE A 13 -1.41 16.15 -7.81
N TYR A 14 -2.59 15.98 -7.21
CA TYR A 14 -2.90 16.61 -5.94
C TYR A 14 -3.37 15.59 -4.91
N LEU A 15 -2.65 15.64 -3.78
CA LEU A 15 -2.81 14.87 -2.56
C LEU A 15 -4.25 14.94 -2.07
N TYR A 16 -4.98 13.84 -2.19
CA TYR A 16 -6.22 13.67 -1.46
C TYR A 16 -5.92 12.83 -0.22
N GLN A 17 -5.70 13.49 0.92
CA GLN A 17 -5.53 12.80 2.20
C GLN A 17 -6.90 12.35 2.71
N GLN A 18 -7.24 11.07 2.51
CA GLN A 18 -8.28 10.44 3.34
C GLN A 18 -7.61 9.90 4.59
N THR A 19 -8.06 10.40 5.73
CA THR A 19 -7.70 9.91 7.07
C THR A 19 -8.80 8.98 7.56
N ILE A 20 -8.45 7.76 7.97
CA ILE A 20 -9.39 6.82 8.60
C ILE A 20 -8.94 6.54 10.02
N ASN A 21 -9.81 6.85 10.98
CA ASN A 21 -9.56 6.58 12.40
C ASN A 21 -9.82 5.12 12.74
N SER A 22 -8.81 4.42 13.26
CA SER A 22 -8.91 3.00 13.64
C SER A 22 -9.88 2.74 14.80
N ARG A 23 -10.30 3.77 15.55
CA ARG A 23 -11.20 3.65 16.72
C ARG A 23 -12.69 3.75 16.40
N SER A 24 -13.08 4.05 15.17
CA SER A 24 -14.49 4.20 14.78
C SER A 24 -15.03 2.93 14.14
N ARG A 25 -15.67 2.08 14.96
CA ARG A 25 -16.24 0.76 14.65
C ARG A 25 -17.30 0.66 13.52
N SER A 26 -17.61 1.73 12.78
CA SER A 26 -18.80 1.72 11.89
C SER A 26 -18.70 2.47 10.57
N ASN A 27 -17.53 2.98 10.15
CA ASN A 27 -17.39 3.56 8.81
C ASN A 27 -16.44 2.72 7.96
N MET A 28 -17.03 1.69 7.34
CA MET A 28 -16.43 0.82 6.34
C MET A 28 -16.11 1.63 5.07
N GLN A 29 -15.13 2.53 5.12
CA GLN A 29 -14.67 3.29 3.96
C GLN A 29 -13.49 2.55 3.33
N ALA A 30 -13.82 1.73 2.34
CA ALA A 30 -12.88 1.00 1.53
C ALA A 30 -12.09 1.98 0.66
N PHE A 31 -10.78 2.02 0.82
CA PHE A 31 -9.90 2.58 -0.19
C PHE A 31 -10.21 1.93 -1.56
N PRO A 32 -10.09 2.64 -2.70
CA PRO A 32 -10.15 1.97 -3.99
C PRO A 32 -9.12 0.83 -4.05
N ILE A 33 -9.49 -0.31 -4.64
CA ILE A 33 -8.55 -1.43 -4.84
C ILE A 33 -7.28 -0.94 -5.56
N GLY A 34 -6.10 -1.40 -5.10
CA GLY A 34 -4.80 -0.96 -5.61
C GLY A 34 -4.31 0.38 -5.06
N SER A 35 -5.03 0.98 -4.11
CA SER A 35 -4.55 2.19 -3.43
C SER A 35 -3.32 1.91 -2.58
N ILE A 36 -2.36 2.84 -2.56
CA ILE A 36 -1.29 2.85 -1.58
C ILE A 36 -1.79 3.49 -0.30
N VAL A 37 -1.68 2.77 0.80
CA VAL A 37 -2.05 3.21 2.14
C VAL A 37 -0.83 3.27 3.04
N ARG A 38 -0.90 4.10 4.07
CA ARG A 38 0.19 4.22 5.05
C ARG A 38 -0.33 4.47 6.45
N ARG A 39 0.46 4.10 7.45
CA ARG A 39 0.23 4.44 8.86
C ARG A 39 1.54 4.87 9.53
N ARG A 40 1.45 5.53 10.68
CA ARG A 40 2.64 5.93 11.45
C ARG A 40 3.34 4.70 12.03
N LEU A 41 4.67 4.72 12.04
CA LEU A 41 5.47 3.75 12.79
C LEU A 41 5.48 4.11 14.29
N ASP A 42 5.74 3.13 15.15
CA ASP A 42 5.89 3.33 16.60
C ASP A 42 7.36 3.51 17.01
N GLY A 43 7.57 4.02 18.23
CA GLY A 43 8.88 4.10 18.87
C GLY A 43 9.82 5.17 18.28
N PHE A 44 11.13 5.00 18.47
CA PHE A 44 12.16 5.98 18.02
C PHE A 44 12.12 6.22 16.50
N ILE A 45 11.68 5.24 15.72
CA ILE A 45 11.50 5.33 14.26
C ILE A 45 10.17 6.01 13.92
N GLY A 46 9.19 5.98 14.83
CA GLY A 46 7.87 6.57 14.69
C GLY A 46 7.81 8.09 14.69
N PHE A 47 8.87 8.78 15.10
CA PHE A 47 8.91 10.24 15.08
C PHE A 47 8.79 10.82 13.66
N ALA A 48 9.22 10.07 12.63
CA ALA A 48 9.07 10.48 11.22
C ALA A 48 8.79 9.32 10.24
N GLY A 49 8.74 8.08 10.71
CA GLY A 49 8.61 6.90 9.88
C GLY A 49 7.15 6.56 9.52
N TRP A 50 6.93 6.19 8.26
CA TRP A 50 5.65 5.67 7.77
C TRP A 50 5.82 4.22 7.34
N HIS A 51 4.82 3.40 7.65
CA HIS A 51 4.67 2.06 7.11
C HIS A 51 3.70 2.07 5.95
N TRP A 52 4.02 1.38 4.85
CA TRP A 52 3.30 1.47 3.57
C TRP A 52 2.77 0.10 3.16
N GLY A 53 1.63 0.09 2.48
CA GLY A 53 1.03 -1.13 1.95
C GLY A 53 0.10 -0.85 0.77
N VAL A 54 -0.31 -1.92 0.10
CA VAL A 54 -1.26 -1.91 -1.02
C VAL A 54 -2.60 -2.42 -0.52
N TYR A 55 -3.66 -1.62 -0.63
CA TYR A 55 -5.02 -2.07 -0.35
C TYR A 55 -5.52 -2.99 -1.48
N VAL A 56 -5.93 -4.21 -1.14
CA VAL A 56 -6.27 -5.25 -2.13
C VAL A 56 -7.75 -5.65 -2.11
N GLY A 57 -8.62 -4.77 -1.61
CA GLY A 57 -10.05 -5.05 -1.44
C GLY A 57 -10.35 -5.80 -0.13
N ASP A 58 -11.64 -5.99 0.15
CA ASP A 58 -12.15 -6.77 1.29
C ASP A 58 -11.53 -6.42 2.65
N ASN A 59 -11.30 -5.13 2.90
CA ASN A 59 -10.66 -4.65 4.13
C ASN A 59 -9.26 -5.24 4.37
N ARG A 60 -8.53 -5.58 3.29
CA ARG A 60 -7.19 -6.20 3.36
C ARG A 60 -6.10 -5.33 2.74
N VAL A 61 -4.92 -5.38 3.35
CA VAL A 61 -3.71 -4.68 2.91
C VAL A 61 -2.57 -5.68 2.80
N VAL A 62 -1.85 -5.63 1.67
CA VAL A 62 -0.59 -6.35 1.49
C VAL A 62 0.57 -5.43 1.85
N HIS A 63 1.46 -5.87 2.73
CA HIS A 63 2.61 -5.09 3.18
C HIS A 63 3.71 -6.00 3.76
N PHE A 64 4.89 -5.45 4.06
CA PHE A 64 5.90 -6.20 4.84
C PHE A 64 5.59 -6.19 6.33
N ASN A 65 5.87 -7.31 7.00
CA ASN A 65 5.62 -7.51 8.43
C ASN A 65 6.69 -6.91 9.40
N GLY A 66 7.82 -6.40 8.89
CA GLY A 66 9.00 -6.09 9.70
C GLY A 66 9.03 -4.66 10.30
N LEU A 67 9.06 -4.56 11.63
CA LEU A 67 9.46 -3.37 12.38
C LEU A 67 10.88 -3.55 12.95
N ALA A 68 11.87 -2.99 12.26
CA ALA A 68 13.25 -2.59 12.63
C ALA A 68 14.15 -3.42 13.56
N LYS A 69 13.74 -4.56 14.12
CA LYS A 69 14.59 -5.36 15.04
C LYS A 69 14.62 -6.87 14.78
N LYS A 70 13.89 -7.37 13.78
CA LYS A 70 13.97 -8.77 13.30
C LYS A 70 14.01 -8.81 11.78
N GLU A 71 15.06 -8.19 11.24
CA GLU A 71 15.18 -7.80 9.85
C GLU A 71 15.37 -8.98 8.87
N ARG A 72 15.96 -10.09 9.30
CA ARG A 72 16.17 -11.26 8.42
C ARG A 72 14.90 -12.03 8.04
N SER A 73 13.77 -11.72 8.66
CA SER A 73 12.49 -12.41 8.43
C SER A 73 11.39 -11.48 7.94
N ALA A 74 11.75 -10.31 7.37
CA ALA A 74 10.73 -9.45 6.76
C ALA A 74 10.18 -10.13 5.51
N PHE A 75 8.88 -10.42 5.51
CA PHE A 75 8.17 -11.01 4.39
C PHE A 75 6.91 -10.21 4.09
N ILE A 76 6.45 -10.30 2.85
CA ILE A 76 5.19 -9.73 2.41
C ILE A 76 4.04 -10.56 3.00
N GLN A 77 3.12 -9.91 3.71
CA GLN A 77 1.96 -10.54 4.33
C GLN A 77 0.69 -9.80 3.95
N ILE A 78 -0.46 -10.42 4.24
CA ILE A 78 -1.78 -9.81 4.08
C ILE A 78 -2.41 -9.69 5.46
N ASP A 79 -2.72 -8.46 5.86
CA ASP A 79 -3.44 -8.17 7.10
C ASP A 79 -4.77 -7.47 6.80
N SER A 80 -5.65 -7.42 7.82
CA SER A 80 -6.78 -6.49 7.79
C SER A 80 -6.27 -5.04 7.83
N VAL A 81 -7.08 -4.08 7.37
CA VAL A 81 -6.74 -2.64 7.48
C VAL A 81 -6.48 -2.26 8.95
N GLU A 82 -7.25 -2.82 9.89
CA GLU A 82 -7.06 -2.62 11.32
C GLU A 82 -5.74 -3.21 11.84
N GLY A 83 -5.42 -4.44 11.44
CA GLY A 83 -4.15 -5.10 11.78
C GLY A 83 -2.94 -4.35 11.23
N PHE A 84 -3.01 -3.91 9.98
CA PHE A 84 -2.01 -3.04 9.36
C PHE A 84 -1.85 -1.72 10.13
N GLY A 85 -2.98 -1.14 10.58
CA GLY A 85 -3.02 0.11 11.34
C GLY A 85 -2.34 0.03 12.70
N ALA A 86 -2.31 -1.15 13.35
CA ALA A 86 -1.63 -1.37 14.63
C ALA A 86 -1.98 -0.30 15.70
N GLY A 87 -3.24 0.12 15.76
CA GLY A 87 -3.73 1.18 16.66
C GLY A 87 -3.56 2.62 16.16
N HIS A 88 -2.95 2.82 14.98
CA HIS A 88 -2.86 4.09 14.28
C HIS A 88 -3.87 4.20 13.15
N ASP A 89 -4.10 5.44 12.73
CA ASP A 89 -4.92 5.75 11.56
C ASP A 89 -4.24 5.27 10.28
N VAL A 90 -5.05 4.67 9.40
CA VAL A 90 -4.62 4.28 8.06
C VAL A 90 -5.01 5.37 7.09
N LEU A 91 -4.01 5.91 6.41
CA LEU A 91 -4.13 7.06 5.53
C LEU A 91 -3.98 6.62 4.09
N LEU A 92 -4.83 7.13 3.22
CA LEU A 92 -4.63 7.03 1.78
C LEU A 92 -3.40 7.86 1.38
N HIS A 93 -2.42 7.22 0.77
CA HIS A 93 -1.25 7.90 0.21
C HIS A 93 -1.41 8.16 -1.29
N ARG A 94 -1.83 7.15 -2.07
CA ARG A 94 -2.00 7.26 -3.53
C ARG A 94 -3.19 6.43 -4.00
N ARG A 95 -3.97 6.99 -4.91
CA ARG A 95 -5.04 6.27 -5.64
C ARG A 95 -4.49 5.61 -6.91
N PRO A 96 -5.09 4.50 -7.37
CA PRO A 96 -4.83 4.00 -8.70
C PRO A 96 -5.30 5.01 -9.77
N ASN A 97 -4.73 4.94 -10.97
CA ASN A 97 -5.10 5.84 -12.07
C ASN A 97 -6.53 5.58 -12.57
N ASP A 98 -6.93 4.31 -12.60
CA ASP A 98 -8.27 3.84 -12.94
C ASP A 98 -8.52 2.46 -12.30
N LEU A 99 -9.71 1.89 -12.51
CA LEU A 99 -10.08 0.58 -11.94
C LEU A 99 -9.19 -0.56 -12.45
N ARG A 100 -8.82 -0.55 -13.73
CA ARG A 100 -7.99 -1.60 -14.33
C ARG A 100 -6.59 -1.59 -13.73
N HIS A 101 -6.00 -0.40 -13.60
CA HIS A 101 -4.73 -0.19 -12.91
C HIS A 101 -4.83 -0.62 -11.44
N GLY A 102 -5.93 -0.29 -10.75
CA GLY A 102 -6.15 -0.73 -9.37
C GLY A 102 -6.20 -2.25 -9.20
N ILE A 103 -6.88 -2.95 -10.11
CA ILE A 103 -6.93 -4.42 -10.13
C ILE A 103 -5.54 -5.00 -10.41
N ALA A 104 -4.81 -4.46 -11.40
CA ALA A 104 -3.46 -4.92 -11.75
C ALA A 104 -2.49 -4.75 -10.57
N THR A 105 -2.49 -3.59 -9.92
CA THR A 105 -1.68 -3.32 -8.72
C THR A 105 -2.00 -4.29 -7.58
N ALA A 106 -3.28 -4.57 -7.33
CA ALA A 106 -3.68 -5.51 -6.28
C ALA A 106 -3.33 -6.96 -6.62
N GLN A 107 -3.47 -7.37 -7.88
CA GLN A 107 -3.04 -8.68 -8.36
C GLN A 107 -1.53 -8.85 -8.19
N LYS A 108 -0.73 -7.84 -8.57
CA LYS A 108 0.73 -7.89 -8.42
C LYS A 108 1.15 -8.01 -6.96
N ALA A 109 0.51 -7.26 -6.07
CA ALA A 109 0.76 -7.34 -4.64
C ALA A 109 0.48 -8.74 -4.08
N ARG A 110 -0.66 -9.35 -4.47
CA ARG A 110 -1.00 -10.73 -4.06
C ARG A 110 -0.05 -11.78 -4.66
N GLU A 111 0.34 -11.61 -5.92
CA GLU A 111 1.32 -12.48 -6.58
C GLU A 111 2.65 -12.48 -5.81
N LEU A 112 3.22 -11.30 -5.55
CA LEU A 112 4.47 -11.16 -4.82
C LEU A 112 4.37 -11.72 -3.39
N GLN A 113 3.23 -11.56 -2.73
CA GLN A 113 2.98 -12.14 -1.42
C GLN A 113 3.01 -13.68 -1.44
N SER A 114 2.52 -14.30 -2.52
CA SER A 114 2.47 -15.76 -2.66
C SER A 114 3.82 -16.40 -3.03
N ILE A 115 4.80 -15.60 -3.47
CA ILE A 115 6.13 -16.07 -3.86
C ILE A 115 7.08 -15.96 -2.67
N ALA A 116 7.54 -17.10 -2.16
CA ALA A 116 8.48 -17.17 -1.03
C ALA A 116 9.86 -16.57 -1.38
N GLU A 117 10.37 -16.82 -2.59
CA GLU A 117 11.62 -16.26 -3.12
C GLU A 117 11.34 -15.12 -4.09
N ASN A 118 10.82 -14.00 -3.58
CA ASN A 118 10.72 -12.79 -4.38
C ASN A 118 11.94 -11.90 -4.14
N GLY A 119 12.28 -11.02 -5.08
CA GLY A 119 13.44 -10.10 -4.96
C GLY A 119 13.35 -9.09 -3.82
N PHE A 120 12.30 -9.18 -3.00
CA PHE A 120 12.00 -8.31 -1.87
C PHE A 120 12.18 -9.00 -0.51
N ASN A 121 12.09 -10.32 -0.46
CA ASN A 121 12.28 -11.12 0.75
C ASN A 121 13.79 -11.32 0.97
N GLY A 122 14.29 -11.02 2.17
CA GLY A 122 15.70 -11.26 2.54
C GLY A 122 16.73 -10.28 1.96
N THR A 123 16.37 -9.42 1.01
CA THR A 123 17.21 -8.35 0.44
C THR A 123 16.96 -7.02 1.19
N TYR A 124 17.87 -6.65 2.09
CA TYR A 124 17.62 -5.61 3.09
C TYR A 124 18.31 -4.27 2.80
N HIS A 125 17.52 -3.24 2.46
CA HIS A 125 17.95 -1.85 2.55
C HIS A 125 16.86 -1.01 3.21
N PHE A 126 17.04 -0.67 4.50
CA PHE A 126 16.18 0.22 5.29
C PHE A 126 14.67 0.01 5.07
N LEU A 127 14.01 -0.79 5.89
CA LEU A 127 12.56 -1.11 5.88
C LEU A 127 11.58 -0.09 5.25
N ILE A 128 11.75 1.20 5.53
CA ILE A 128 10.94 2.28 4.96
C ILE A 128 11.08 2.31 3.42
N ARG A 129 12.29 2.16 2.90
CA ARG A 129 12.58 2.06 1.47
C ARG A 129 12.00 0.78 0.88
N ASN A 130 12.21 -0.39 1.51
CA ASN A 130 11.66 -1.65 1.00
C ASN A 130 10.12 -1.62 0.87
N CYS A 131 9.39 -1.08 1.86
CA CYS A 131 7.93 -0.96 1.77
C CYS A 131 7.50 -0.01 0.65
N GLN A 132 8.22 1.09 0.45
CA GLN A 132 7.97 2.05 -0.63
C GLN A 132 8.31 1.47 -2.01
N ASP A 133 9.42 0.75 -2.13
CA ASP A 133 9.90 0.14 -3.37
C ASP A 133 8.98 -1.00 -3.81
N PHE A 134 8.48 -1.80 -2.87
CA PHE A 134 7.41 -2.77 -3.13
C PHE A 134 6.14 -2.09 -3.62
N CYS A 135 5.66 -1.06 -2.92
CA CYS A 135 4.47 -0.33 -3.34
C CYS A 135 4.65 0.28 -4.74
N ARG A 136 5.84 0.84 -5.03
CA ARG A 136 6.19 1.37 -6.35
C ARG A 136 6.15 0.28 -7.41
N HIS A 137 6.78 -0.86 -7.16
CA HIS A 137 6.78 -1.98 -8.09
C HIS A 137 5.36 -2.49 -8.40
N CYS A 138 4.47 -2.51 -7.42
CA CYS A 138 3.08 -2.88 -7.65
C CYS A 138 2.32 -1.82 -8.47
N VAL A 139 2.65 -0.54 -8.33
CA VAL A 139 1.96 0.57 -9.04
C VAL A 139 2.46 0.74 -10.48
N GLU A 140 3.70 0.40 -10.77
CA GLU A 140 4.29 0.57 -12.10
C GLU A 140 3.97 -0.60 -13.07
N THR A 141 2.95 -1.40 -12.76
CA THR A 141 2.47 -2.52 -13.61
C THR A 141 1.46 -2.11 -14.68
#